data_AF-A0A2D8YDP9-F1
#
_entry.id   AF-A0A2D8YDP9-F1
#
_cell.length_a   1.000
_cell.length_b   1.000
_cell.length_c   1.000
_cell.angle_alpha   90.00
_cell.angle_beta   90.00
_cell.angle_gamma   90.00
#
_symmetry.space_group_name_H-M   'P 1'
#
loop_
_entity.id
_entity.type
_entity.pdbx_description
1 polymer ?
#
loop_
_entity_poly.entity_id
_entity_poly.type
_entity_poly.pdbx_seq_one_letter_code
_entity_poly.pdbx_strand_id
1 'polypeptide(L)' 'MRNAAAKNLVGSGKPTGTVFQALRYLGKDGIDADIVARLAKTIDADTRRALLKDALQAPGWMRPVGQQTAAA' A
#
# COMPACT_ATOMS: atom_id res chain seq x y z
N MET A 1 7.68 9.38 -21.50
CA MET A 1 8.77 9.36 -20.49
C MET A 1 8.14 9.06 -19.13
N ARG A 2 8.49 7.92 -18.52
CA ARG A 2 7.91 7.47 -17.24
C ARG A 2 8.76 8.04 -16.10
N ASN A 3 8.39 9.22 -15.61
CA ASN A 3 9.02 9.83 -14.44
C ASN A 3 8.68 9.02 -13.19
N ALA A 4 9.41 7.93 -12.98
CA ALA A 4 9.53 7.30 -11.68
C ALA A 4 10.44 8.19 -10.82
N ALA A 5 9.89 9.28 -10.30
CA ALA A 5 10.60 10.08 -9.31
C ALA A 5 10.73 9.24 -8.03
N ALA A 6 11.87 8.56 -7.91
CA ALA A 6 12.40 8.10 -6.64
C ALA A 6 12.69 9.34 -5.81
N LYS A 7 11.96 9.57 -4.71
CA LYS A 7 12.34 10.43 -3.57
C LYS A 7 11.18 10.54 -2.59
N ASN A 8 11.04 9.50 -1.76
CA ASN A 8 10.28 9.40 -0.50
C ASN A 8 9.55 8.05 -0.50
N LEU A 9 10.28 7.01 -0.14
CA LEU A 9 9.69 5.77 0.37
C LEU A 9 8.77 6.15 1.53
N VAL A 10 7.47 6.23 1.28
CA VAL A 10 6.47 6.25 2.36
C VAL A 10 6.74 4.98 3.18
N GLY A 11 7.16 5.14 4.43
CA GLY A 11 7.41 4.00 5.33
C GLY A 11 8.79 3.34 5.25
N SER A 12 9.88 4.02 4.84
CA SER A 12 11.24 3.48 5.06
C SER A 12 11.44 3.06 6.52
N GLY A 13 11.63 1.75 6.77
CA GLY A 13 11.76 1.15 8.11
C GLY A 13 10.44 0.78 8.80
N LYS A 14 9.28 0.92 8.12
CA LYS A 14 7.96 0.59 8.65
C LYS A 14 7.23 -0.41 7.74
N PRO A 15 6.41 -1.33 8.29
CA PRO A 15 5.72 -2.34 7.48
C PRO A 15 4.76 -1.75 6.43
N THR A 16 4.29 -0.51 6.61
CA THR A 16 3.47 0.21 5.62
C THR A 16 4.18 0.47 4.30
N GLY A 17 5.49 0.75 4.32
CA GLY A 17 6.25 1.01 3.10
C GLY A 17 6.40 -0.23 2.22
N THR A 18 6.53 -1.40 2.85
CA THR A 18 6.56 -2.69 2.15
C THR A 18 5.23 -2.98 1.46
N VAL A 19 4.09 -2.65 2.10
CA VAL A 19 2.77 -2.80 1.47
C VAL A 19 2.64 -1.91 0.24
N PHE A 20 2.96 -0.61 0.33
CA PHE A 20 2.88 0.28 -0.83
C PHE A 20 3.85 -0.11 -1.95
N GLN A 21 5.03 -0.61 -1.59
CA GLN A 21 5.99 -1.11 -2.57
C GLN A 21 5.47 -2.36 -3.29
N ALA A 22 4.85 -3.29 -2.57
CA ALA A 22 4.16 -4.44 -3.15
C ALA A 22 3.03 -3.98 -4.09
N LEU A 23 2.13 -3.11 -3.63
CA LEU A 23 1.06 -2.56 -4.46
C LEU A 23 1.59 -1.90 -5.74
N ARG A 24 2.69 -1.14 -5.63
CA ARG A 24 3.34 -0.52 -6.79
C ARG A 24 3.91 -1.53 -7.76
N TYR A 25 4.49 -2.62 -7.26
CA TYR A 25 5.05 -3.69 -8.09
C TYR A 25 3.97 -4.45 -8.86
N LEU A 26 2.83 -4.75 -8.22
CA LEU A 26 1.71 -5.41 -8.88
C LEU A 26 0.99 -4.50 -9.89
N GLY A 27 0.92 -3.20 -9.60
CA GLY A 27 0.18 -2.25 -10.43
C GLY A 27 -1.34 -2.46 -10.37
N LYS A 28 -2.08 -1.55 -11.02
CA LYS A 28 -3.56 -1.51 -10.95
C LYS A 28 -4.26 -2.79 -11.44
N ASP A 29 -3.63 -3.51 -12.38
CA ASP A 29 -4.22 -4.68 -13.04
C ASP A 29 -3.88 -5.99 -12.33
N GLY A 30 -2.84 -6.00 -11.48
CA GLY A 30 -2.39 -7.17 -10.74
C GLY A 30 -2.97 -7.29 -9.33
N ILE A 31 -3.75 -6.30 -8.87
CA ILE A 31 -4.33 -6.30 -7.53
C ILE A 31 -5.70 -6.96 -7.56
N ASP A 32 -5.85 -8.02 -6.78
CA ASP A 32 -7.10 -8.68 -6.50
C ASP A 32 -7.39 -8.72 -4.98
N ALA A 33 -8.59 -9.19 -4.63
CA ALA A 33 -9.02 -9.30 -3.24
C ALA A 33 -8.19 -10.32 -2.42
N ASP A 34 -7.65 -11.38 -3.05
CA ASP A 34 -6.84 -12.39 -2.38
C ASP A 34 -5.48 -11.81 -1.96
N ILE A 35 -4.84 -11.04 -2.83
CA ILE A 35 -3.60 -10.34 -2.58
C ILE A 35 -3.79 -9.28 -1.49
N VAL A 36 -4.89 -8.53 -1.54
CA VAL A 36 -5.24 -7.57 -0.50
C VAL A 36 -5.40 -8.27 0.86
N ALA A 37 -6.09 -9.41 0.91
CA ALA A 37 -6.27 -10.18 2.14
C ALA A 37 -4.95 -10.78 2.66
N ARG A 38 -4.07 -11.26 1.77
CA ARG A 38 -2.73 -11.74 2.16
C ARG A 38 -1.88 -10.62 2.74
N LEU A 39 -1.85 -9.46 2.10
CA LEU A 39 -1.13 -8.28 2.60
C LEU A 39 -1.68 -7.84 3.97
N ALA A 40 -3.00 -7.82 4.13
CA ALA A 40 -3.63 -7.46 5.39
C ALA A 40 -3.24 -8.42 6.54
N LYS A 41 -3.13 -9.72 6.26
CA LYS A 41 -2.66 -10.72 7.25
C LYS A 41 -1.20 -10.54 7.67
N THR A 42 -0.37 -9.90 6.83
CA THR A 42 1.05 -9.68 7.13
C THR A 42 1.31 -8.44 7.98
N ILE A 43 0.29 -7.63 8.27
CA ILE A 43 0.43 -6.35 8.97
C ILE A 43 -0.38 -6.31 10.28
N ASP A 44 0.23 -5.73 11.31
CA ASP A 44 -0.36 -5.54 12.64
C ASP A 44 -1.34 -4.34 12.68
N ALA A 45 -2.04 -4.18 13.81
CA ALA A 45 -3.04 -3.15 14.00
C ALA A 45 -2.50 -1.70 13.94
N ASP A 46 -1.26 -1.45 14.37
CA ASP A 46 -0.63 -0.14 14.28
C ASP A 46 -0.27 0.19 12.83
N THR A 47 0.30 -0.79 12.13
CA THR A 47 0.58 -0.70 10.70
C THR A 47 -0.69 -0.43 9.90
N ARG A 48 -1.82 -1.09 10.19
CA ARG A 48 -3.11 -0.84 9.51
C ARG A 48 -3.56 0.60 9.68
N ARG A 49 -3.44 1.16 10.89
CA ARG A 49 -3.78 2.56 11.18
C ARG A 49 -2.87 3.53 10.44
N ALA A 50 -1.57 3.25 10.37
CA ALA A 50 -0.63 4.04 9.58
C ALA A 50 -0.94 3.94 8.08
N LEU A 51 -1.29 2.75 7.58
CA LEU A 51 -1.63 2.50 6.18
C LEU A 51 -2.85 3.32 5.75
N LEU A 52 -3.87 3.47 6.60
CA LEU A 52 -5.03 4.33 6.32
C LEU A 52 -4.64 5.80 6.13
N LYS A 53 -3.74 6.32 6.96
CA LYS A 53 -3.26 7.71 6.86
C LYS A 53 -2.42 7.90 5.61
N ASP A 54 -1.51 6.98 5.34
CA ASP A 54 -0.61 7.01 4.19
C ASP A 54 -1.38 6.81 2.88
N ALA A 55 -2.45 6.00 2.88
CA ALA A 55 -3.32 5.78 1.72
C ALA A 55 -4.02 7.08 1.26
N LEU A 56 -4.19 8.08 2.14
CA LEU A 56 -4.73 9.39 1.73
C LEU A 56 -3.76 10.18 0.85
N GLN A 57 -2.45 9.95 1.01
CA GLN A 57 -1.38 10.59 0.24
C GLN A 57 -0.98 9.75 -1.00
N ALA A 58 -1.54 8.55 -1.14
CA ALA A 58 -1.23 7.64 -2.24
C ALA A 58 -1.89 8.08 -3.57
N PRO A 59 -1.33 7.68 -4.73
CA PRO A 59 -1.93 7.91 -6.05
C PRO A 59 -3.37 7.38 -6.13
N GLY A 60 -4.22 8.02 -6.94
CA GLY A 60 -5.67 7.79 -6.98
C GLY A 60 -6.13 6.32 -7.01
N TRP A 61 -5.41 5.45 -7.72
CA TRP A 61 -5.72 4.02 -7.80
C TRP A 61 -5.24 3.20 -6.59
N MET A 62 -4.22 3.67 -5.85
CA MET A 62 -3.68 3.00 -4.66
C MET A 62 -4.47 3.34 -3.39
N ARG A 63 -5.18 4.48 -3.37
CA ARG A 63 -6.02 4.91 -2.24
C ARG A 63 -7.07 3.85 -1.85
N PRO A 64 -7.94 3.37 -2.76
CA PRO A 64 -8.94 2.36 -2.40
C PRO A 64 -8.31 1.04 -1.99
N VAL A 65 -7.19 0.65 -2.61
CA VAL A 65 -6.49 -0.60 -2.27
C VAL A 65 -5.86 -0.52 -0.89
N GLY A 66 -5.14 0.55 -0.57
CA GLY A 66 -4.54 0.73 0.76
C GLY A 66 -5.58 0.78 1.88
N GLN A 67 -6.75 1.39 1.62
CA GLN A 67 -7.88 1.36 2.54
C GLN A 67 -8.42 -0.07 2.73
N GLN A 68 -8.55 -0.84 1.65
CA GLN A 68 -9.05 -2.21 1.72
C GLN A 68 -8.08 -3.15 2.45
N THR A 69 -6.76 -3.00 2.22
CA THR A 69 -5.73 -3.74 2.97
C THR A 69 -5.76 -3.41 4.46
N ALA A 70 -6.05 -2.16 4.84
CA ALA A 70 -6.15 -1.80 6.25
C ALA A 70 -7.43 -2.34 6.91
N ALA A 71 -8.52 -2.45 6.17
CA ALA A 71 -9.84 -2.86 6.65
C ALA A 71 -10.08 -4.39 6.69
N ALA A 72 -9.27 -5.18 5.97
CA ALA A 72 -9.44 -6.63 5.82
C ALA A 72 -8.87 -7.46 6.97
#